data_AF-A0A0B7KAJ2-F1
#
_entry.id   AF-A0A0B7KAJ2-F1
#
_cell.length_a   1.000
_cell.length_b   1.000
_cell.length_c   1.000
_cell.angle_alpha   90.00
_cell.angle_beta   90.00
_cell.angle_gamma   90.00
#
_symmetry.space_group_name_H-M   'P 1'
#
loop_
_entity.id
_entity.type
_entity.pdbx_description
1 polymer ?
#
loop_
_entity_poly.entity_id
_entity_poly.type
_entity_poly.pdbx_seq_one_letter_code
_entity_poly.pdbx_strand_id
1 'polypeptide(L)' 'MASDTSSEPRAATREEMRDAKLPLAYRDSCAHLLIPLNNYEKCQYVEFKKRVAKMDELREAKGGARSN' A
#
# COMPACT_ATOMS: atom_id res chain seq x y z
N MET A 1 -14.03 32.87 9.32
CA MET A 1 -14.51 31.50 9.63
C MET A 1 -13.80 30.55 8.67
N ALA A 2 -12.69 29.93 9.12
CA ALA A 2 -12.00 28.91 8.35
C ALA A 2 -12.79 27.60 8.52
N SER A 3 -13.66 27.32 7.56
CA SER A 3 -14.39 26.06 7.49
C SER A 3 -13.46 24.99 6.95
N ASP A 4 -12.98 24.16 7.87
CA ASP A 4 -12.40 22.84 7.64
C ASP A 4 -13.48 21.96 6.99
N THR A 5 -13.50 21.89 5.66
CA THR A 5 -14.41 21.03 4.89
C THR A 5 -13.79 19.65 4.74
N SER A 6 -13.66 18.93 5.85
CA SER A 6 -13.35 17.51 5.83
C SER A 6 -14.65 16.71 5.64
N SER A 7 -14.68 15.86 4.60
CA SER A 7 -15.58 14.70 4.41
C SER A 7 -16.64 14.76 3.30
N GLU A 8 -16.24 15.03 2.05
CA GLU A 8 -16.82 14.29 0.92
C GLU A 8 -15.68 13.55 0.20
N PRO A 9 -15.81 12.23 -0.07
CA PRO A 9 -14.79 11.50 -0.79
C PRO A 9 -14.69 12.05 -2.21
N ARG A 10 -13.63 12.82 -2.46
CA ARG A 10 -13.36 13.38 -3.78
C ARG A 10 -13.17 12.24 -4.79
N ALA A 11 -13.89 12.30 -5.90
CA ALA A 11 -13.63 11.40 -7.03
C ALA A 11 -12.15 11.51 -7.44
N ALA A 12 -11.49 10.36 -7.60
CA ALA A 12 -10.10 10.33 -8.05
C ALA A 12 -9.99 10.99 -9.42
N THR A 13 -8.97 11.81 -9.59
CA THR A 13 -8.66 12.44 -10.87
C THR A 13 -8.10 11.41 -11.86
N ARG A 14 -8.18 11.73 -13.15
CA ARG A 14 -7.61 10.88 -14.21
C ARG A 14 -6.10 10.66 -14.05
N GLU A 15 -5.39 11.66 -13.54
CA GLU A 15 -3.95 11.60 -13.28
C GLU A 15 -3.66 10.65 -12.11
N GLU A 16 -4.38 10.78 -10.99
CA GLU A 16 -4.24 9.86 -9.84
C GLU A 16 -4.53 8.40 -10.23
N MET A 17 -5.56 8.14 -11.04
CA MET A 17 -5.85 6.79 -11.54
C MET A 17 -4.75 6.23 -12.45
N ARG A 18 -4.09 7.08 -13.26
CA ARG A 18 -2.96 6.70 -14.10
C ARG A 18 -1.74 6.37 -13.23
N ASP A 19 -1.43 7.22 -12.26
CA ASP A 19 -0.26 7.09 -11.41
C ASP A 19 -0.36 5.87 -10.49
N ALA A 20 -1.57 5.57 -10.01
CA ALA A 20 -1.88 4.34 -9.30
C ALA A 20 -1.99 3.10 -10.20
N LYS A 21 -1.83 3.26 -11.52
CA LYS A 21 -1.84 2.19 -12.54
C LYS A 21 -3.12 1.35 -12.51
N LEU A 22 -4.28 1.98 -12.33
CA LEU A 22 -5.57 1.27 -12.34
C LEU A 22 -5.88 0.74 -13.74
N PRO A 23 -6.25 -0.56 -13.88
CA PRO A 23 -6.80 -1.11 -15.12
C PRO A 23 -8.07 -0.37 -15.54
N LEU A 24 -8.37 -0.34 -16.85
CA LEU A 24 -9.50 0.40 -17.40
C LEU A 24 -10.85 0.02 -16.75
N ALA A 25 -11.04 -1.24 -16.41
CA ALA A 25 -12.26 -1.74 -15.76
C ALA A 25 -12.53 -1.12 -14.38
N TYR A 26 -11.50 -0.62 -13.69
CA TYR A 26 -11.60 -0.09 -12.32
C TYR A 26 -11.49 1.45 -12.26
N ARG A 27 -11.56 2.14 -13.40
CA ARG A 27 -11.53 3.61 -13.48
C ARG A 27 -12.94 4.18 -13.43
N ASP A 28 -13.66 3.85 -12.37
CA ASP A 28 -15.04 4.25 -12.12
C ASP A 28 -15.11 5.35 -11.04
N SER A 29 -16.33 5.74 -10.66
CA SER A 29 -16.56 6.68 -9.57
C SER A 29 -15.99 6.20 -8.24
N CYS A 30 -15.78 4.89 -8.06
CA CYS A 30 -15.28 4.25 -6.85
C CYS A 30 -13.76 4.16 -6.79
N ALA A 31 -13.03 4.55 -7.85
CA ALA A 31 -11.56 4.49 -7.91
C ALA A 31 -10.86 5.19 -6.73
N HIS A 32 -11.49 6.21 -6.15
CA HIS A 32 -11.00 6.94 -4.97
C HIS A 32 -10.88 6.06 -3.72
N LEU A 33 -11.63 4.95 -3.62
CA LEU A 33 -11.51 3.96 -2.55
C LEU A 33 -10.39 2.96 -2.81
N LEU A 34 -10.17 2.62 -4.08
CA LEU A 34 -9.21 1.61 -4.49
C LEU A 34 -7.76 2.11 -4.42
N ILE A 35 -7.51 3.39 -4.72
CA ILE A 35 -6.15 3.98 -4.68
C ILE A 35 -5.54 3.90 -3.26
N PRO A 36 -6.22 4.35 -2.18
CA PRO A 36 -5.71 4.21 -0.82
C PRO A 36 -5.50 2.76 -0.38
N LEU A 37 -6.43 1.86 -0.74
CA LEU A 37 -6.34 0.44 -0.40
C LEU A 37 -5.08 -0.21 -0.99
N ASN A 38 -4.84 0.00 -2.29
CA ASN A 38 -3.67 -0.54 -2.98
C ASN A 38 -2.35 -0.01 -2.41
N ASN A 39 -2.32 1.23 -1.92
CA ASN A 39 -1.14 1.82 -1.29
C ASN A 39 -0.85 1.19 0.07
N TYR A 40 -1.88 0.93 0.86
CA TYR A 40 -1.75 0.28 2.16
C TYR A 40 -1.18 -1.14 2.03
N GLU A 41 -1.71 -1.95 1.11
CA GLU A 41 -1.23 -3.31 0.85
C GLU A 41 0.24 -3.35 0.43
N LYS A 42 0.66 -2.43 -0.46
CA LYS A 42 2.06 -2.30 -0.87
C LYS A 42 2.98 -1.95 0.29
N CYS A 43 2.59 -1.00 1.16
CA CYS A 43 3.37 -0.67 2.35
C CYS A 43 3.52 -1.87 3.29
N GLN A 44 2.42 -2.55 3.60
CA GLN A 44 2.45 -3.75 4.46
C GLN A 44 3.37 -4.83 3.89
N TYR A 45 3.33 -5.05 2.58
CA TYR A 45 4.20 -6.02 1.91
C TYR A 45 5.69 -5.63 1.96
N VAL A 46 6.01 -4.35 1.81
CA VAL A 46 7.39 -3.85 1.96
C VAL A 46 7.89 -4.05 3.40
N GLU A 47 7.06 -3.73 4.40
CA GLU A 47 7.41 -3.96 5.80
C GLU A 47 7.58 -5.45 6.12
N PHE A 48 6.72 -6.31 5.58
CA PHE A 48 6.88 -7.74 5.70
C PHE A 48 8.21 -8.22 5.12
N LYS A 49 8.58 -7.75 3.92
CA LYS A 49 9.88 -8.07 3.30
C LYS A 49 11.08 -7.66 4.15
N LYS A 50 11.03 -6.47 4.77
CA LYS A 50 12.09 -6.02 5.70
C LYS A 50 12.22 -6.98 6.88
N ARG A 51 11.09 -7.43 7.45
CA ARG A 51 11.10 -8.42 8.54
C ARG A 51 11.66 -9.77 8.10
N VAL A 52 11.30 -10.24 6.91
CA VAL A 52 11.84 -11.49 6.34
C VAL A 52 13.35 -11.38 6.11
N ALA A 53 13.84 -10.31 5.49
CA ALA A 53 15.26 -10.07 5.28
C ALA A 53 16.04 -10.10 6.60
N LYS A 54 15.53 -9.42 7.64
CA LYS A 54 16.11 -9.47 8.98
C LYS A 54 16.13 -10.87 9.58
N MET A 55 15.07 -11.66 9.37
CA MET A 55 15.03 -13.04 9.86
C MET A 55 15.98 -13.96 9.10
N ASP A 56 16.16 -13.73 7.79
CA ASP A 56 17.13 -14.46 6.98
C ASP A 56 18.57 -14.14 7.43
N GLU A 57 18.90 -12.87 7.67
CA GLU A 57 20.19 -12.46 8.26
C GLU A 57 20.46 -13.16 9.60
N LEU A 58 19.45 -13.19 10.49
CA LEU A 58 19.57 -13.87 11.78
C LEU A 58 19.72 -15.39 11.63
N ARG A 59 19.05 -15.99 10.64
CA ARG A 59 19.14 -17.42 10.35
C ARG A 59 20.51 -17.77 9.79
N GLU A 60 21.05 -16.96 8.88
CA GLU A 60 22.41 -17.11 8.36
C GLU A 60 23.45 -16.98 9.48
N ALA A 61 23.31 -15.98 10.36
CA ALA A 61 24.18 -15.81 11.53
C ALA A 61 24.10 -16.99 12.52
N LYS A 62 22.96 -17.69 12.60
CA LYS A 62 22.77 -18.90 13.41
C LYS A 62 23.10 -20.21 12.66
N GLY A 63 23.77 -20.14 11.50
CA GLY A 63 24.15 -21.32 10.73
C GLY A 63 22.97 -22.10 10.15
N GLY A 64 21.87 -21.43 9.83
CA GLY A 64 20.66 -22.03 9.27
C GLY A 64 19.66 -22.56 10.32
N ALA A 65 19.98 -22.48 11.61
CA ALA A 65 19.10 -22.95 12.67
C ALA A 65 17.87 -22.04 12.82
N ARG A 66 16.68 -22.63 12.67
CA ARG A 66 15.40 -21.95 12.94
C ARG A 66 15.16 -21.97 14.45
N SER A 67 15.05 -20.79 15.06
CA SER A 67 14.61 -20.70 16.46
C SER A 67 13.15 -21.19 16.53
N ASN A 68 12.95 -22.29 17.24
CA ASN A 68 11.65 -22.89 17.55
C ASN A 68 11.23 -22.49 18.97
#